data_AF-A0A2V2ER50-F1
#
_entry.id   AF-A0A2V2ER50-F1
#
_cell.length_a   1.000
_cell.length_b   1.000
_cell.length_c   1.000
_cell.angle_alpha   90.00
_cell.angle_beta   90.00
_cell.angle_gamma   90.00
#
_symmetry.space_group_name_H-M   'P 1'
#
loop_
_entity.id
_entity.type
_entity.pdbx_description
1 polymer ?
#
loop_
_entity_poly.entity_id
_entity_poly.type
_entity_poly.pdbx_seq_one_letter_code
_entity_poly.pdbx_strand_id
1 'polypeptide(L)'
;MDNKQIEEKLKDGYEQLTPPFTEELRGRVQNEKGQVVVMQEKKAKKSHSKAAMLLAAGVILALGLGGIGNYRANQAVAAVVALEVNPSVEINVNKKERVLNVRPLNDDGAKIIGEMDFSGSTLEVTVNALIGSMLQNGYLNETANSILVSVDDKNSTDGALLQQKLTAEVNELFQNQTFQAAVMSQRLTKNNELAALAKQYNISEGKAQLINEICRAYPGKSFAELTDMSINELNLILCGRNTADNFSVDDNLTVTGKASEQAYIGESKAKEMALAHAQTTADKIYDYECKLDSDDGCLVYEIDFQTNDYDYEYKVHAVNGQIIEHEKEYCGGMQMQHHDMDNMHNMHNAGETYISMEAAKNVALQHAGVSESKITDYAWETDNDDGRRVYEIEFKYGGYEYDYEIDAANGAIIKSEKDLDD
;
A
#
# COMPACT_ATOMS: atom_id res chain seq x y z
N MET A 1 -33.93 -119.73 -21.45
CA MET A 1 -33.72 -119.63 -22.90
C MET A 1 -32.33 -120.15 -23.20
N ASP A 2 -32.23 -121.02 -24.20
CA ASP A 2 -30.98 -121.63 -24.69
C ASP A 2 -30.15 -120.57 -25.43
N ASN A 3 -28.83 -120.54 -25.18
CA ASN A 3 -27.90 -119.53 -25.73
C ASN A 3 -27.96 -119.47 -27.26
N LYS A 4 -28.24 -120.61 -27.91
CA LYS A 4 -28.30 -120.69 -29.37
C LYS A 4 -29.46 -119.88 -29.97
N GLN A 5 -30.59 -119.82 -29.27
CA GLN A 5 -31.77 -119.05 -29.70
C GLN A 5 -31.60 -117.53 -29.48
N ILE A 6 -30.70 -117.12 -28.59
CA ILE A 6 -30.39 -115.70 -28.35
C ILE A 6 -29.46 -115.18 -29.45
N GLU A 7 -28.45 -115.97 -29.87
CA GLU A 7 -27.54 -115.60 -30.97
C GLU A 7 -28.26 -115.48 -32.32
N GLU A 8 -29.16 -116.40 -32.66
CA GLU A 8 -29.94 -116.30 -33.91
C GLU A 8 -30.83 -115.05 -33.92
N LYS A 9 -31.49 -114.73 -32.80
CA LYS A 9 -32.32 -113.52 -32.70
C LYS A 9 -31.51 -112.23 -32.74
N LEU A 10 -30.28 -112.23 -32.20
CA LEU A 10 -29.37 -111.09 -32.30
C LEU A 10 -28.87 -110.90 -33.72
N LYS A 11 -28.58 -111.98 -34.45
CA LYS A 11 -28.13 -111.92 -35.84
C LYS A 11 -29.23 -111.40 -36.78
N ASP A 12 -30.45 -111.93 -36.66
CA ASP A 12 -31.59 -111.47 -37.47
C ASP A 12 -31.94 -110.00 -37.18
N GLY A 13 -31.83 -109.57 -35.90
CA GLY A 13 -32.04 -108.17 -35.52
C GLY A 13 -30.99 -107.22 -36.11
N TYR A 14 -29.73 -107.65 -36.23
CA TYR A 14 -28.65 -106.83 -36.79
C TYR A 14 -28.72 -106.71 -38.32
N GLU A 15 -29.12 -107.78 -39.01
CA GLU A 15 -29.30 -107.78 -40.46
C GLU A 15 -30.55 -106.99 -40.91
N GLN A 16 -31.61 -106.91 -40.09
CA GLN A 16 -32.78 -106.07 -40.38
C GLN A 16 -32.57 -104.57 -40.11
N LEU A 17 -31.64 -104.19 -39.23
CA LEU A 17 -31.33 -102.79 -38.91
C LEU A 17 -30.29 -102.16 -39.86
N THR A 18 -29.70 -102.95 -40.75
CA THR A 18 -28.68 -102.47 -41.70
C THR A 18 -29.30 -102.44 -43.10
N PRO A 19 -29.72 -101.27 -43.63
CA PRO A 19 -30.24 -101.20 -44.99
C PRO A 19 -29.14 -101.64 -45.98
N PRO A 20 -29.49 -102.36 -47.07
CA PRO A 20 -28.50 -102.76 -48.06
C PRO A 20 -27.86 -101.51 -48.66
N PHE A 21 -26.55 -101.43 -48.61
CA PHE A 21 -25.78 -100.37 -49.26
C PHE A 21 -25.86 -100.61 -50.78
N THR A 22 -26.91 -100.11 -51.42
CA THR A 22 -27.15 -100.28 -52.86
C THR A 22 -26.18 -99.42 -53.67
N GLU A 23 -25.87 -99.85 -54.90
CA GLU A 23 -25.09 -99.08 -55.88
C GLU A 23 -25.68 -97.67 -56.12
N GLU A 24 -26.97 -97.45 -55.82
CA GLU A 24 -27.61 -96.12 -55.81
C GLU A 24 -26.97 -95.13 -54.83
N LEU A 25 -26.47 -95.58 -53.68
CA LEU A 25 -25.76 -94.72 -52.72
C LEU A 25 -24.33 -94.40 -53.17
N ARG A 26 -23.68 -95.29 -53.93
CA ARG A 26 -22.34 -95.05 -54.51
C ARG A 26 -22.37 -93.98 -55.60
N GLY A 27 -23.44 -93.93 -56.40
CA GLY A 27 -23.66 -92.90 -57.42
C GLY A 27 -23.97 -91.51 -56.86
N ARG A 28 -24.65 -91.42 -55.71
CA ARG A 28 -24.96 -90.13 -55.05
C ARG A 28 -23.75 -89.46 -54.40
N VAL A 29 -22.72 -90.22 -54.01
CA VAL A 29 -21.48 -89.65 -53.44
C VAL A 29 -20.49 -89.20 -54.53
N GLN A 30 -20.58 -89.70 -55.76
CA GLN A 30 -19.64 -89.35 -56.83
C GLN A 30 -20.04 -88.11 -57.66
N ASN A 31 -21.28 -87.61 -57.55
CA ASN A 31 -21.75 -86.49 -58.38
C ASN A 31 -22.17 -85.22 -57.63
N GLU A 32 -22.05 -85.17 -56.30
CA GLU A 32 -22.00 -83.88 -55.62
C GLU A 32 -20.56 -83.39 -55.60
N LYS A 33 -20.16 -82.69 -56.68
CA LYS A 33 -19.08 -81.71 -56.58
C LYS A 33 -19.43 -80.83 -55.40
N GLY A 34 -18.75 -81.04 -54.27
CA GLY A 34 -19.00 -80.31 -53.04
C GLY A 34 -19.17 -78.84 -53.39
N GLN A 35 -20.34 -78.28 -53.07
CA GLN A 35 -20.45 -76.85 -52.99
C GLN A 35 -19.44 -76.45 -51.92
N VAL A 36 -18.27 -75.99 -52.39
CA VAL A 36 -17.38 -75.19 -51.58
C VAL A 36 -18.20 -73.95 -51.29
N VAL A 37 -18.93 -73.97 -50.18
CA VAL A 37 -19.31 -72.74 -49.51
C VAL A 37 -17.98 -72.15 -49.11
N VAL A 38 -17.43 -71.31 -49.98
CA VAL A 38 -16.33 -70.44 -49.63
C VAL A 38 -16.87 -69.70 -48.41
N MET A 39 -16.39 -70.08 -47.24
CA MET A 39 -16.56 -69.29 -46.05
C MET A 39 -15.80 -68.02 -46.39
N GLN A 40 -16.51 -67.05 -46.99
CA GLN A 40 -16.08 -65.69 -46.87
C GLN A 40 -16.04 -65.50 -45.36
N GLU A 41 -14.83 -65.43 -44.81
CA GLU A 41 -14.65 -64.83 -43.51
C GLU A 41 -15.49 -63.56 -43.58
N LYS A 42 -16.62 -63.55 -42.84
CA LYS A 42 -17.26 -62.29 -42.55
C LYS A 42 -16.20 -61.56 -41.76
N LYS A 43 -15.36 -60.76 -42.44
CA LYS A 43 -14.53 -59.75 -41.80
C LYS A 43 -15.48 -59.11 -40.83
N ALA A 44 -15.23 -59.31 -39.52
CA ALA A 44 -16.10 -58.78 -38.50
C ALA A 44 -16.36 -57.33 -38.89
N LYS A 45 -17.62 -56.97 -39.16
CA LYS A 45 -17.95 -55.58 -39.51
C LYS A 45 -17.29 -54.75 -38.43
N LYS A 46 -16.24 -53.99 -38.77
CA LYS A 46 -15.53 -53.17 -37.78
C LYS A 46 -16.61 -52.33 -37.13
N SER A 47 -16.95 -52.65 -35.88
CA SER A 47 -18.07 -51.98 -35.25
C SER A 47 -17.63 -50.55 -35.03
N HIS A 48 -18.18 -49.63 -35.83
CA HIS A 48 -17.97 -48.20 -35.64
C HIS A 48 -18.42 -47.77 -34.24
N SER A 49 -19.16 -48.59 -33.47
CA SER A 49 -19.46 -48.30 -32.07
C SER A 49 -18.23 -48.23 -31.16
N LYS A 50 -17.19 -49.05 -31.41
CA LYS A 50 -15.93 -48.96 -30.63
C LYS A 50 -15.10 -47.74 -31.03
N ALA A 51 -15.07 -47.41 -32.32
CA ALA A 51 -14.41 -46.20 -32.81
C ALA A 51 -15.16 -44.92 -32.38
N ALA A 52 -16.49 -44.94 -32.39
CA ALA A 52 -17.34 -43.85 -31.91
C ALA A 52 -17.28 -43.71 -30.39
N MET A 53 -17.18 -44.79 -29.62
CA MET A 53 -16.91 -44.73 -28.17
C MET A 53 -15.52 -44.16 -27.87
N LEU A 54 -14.49 -44.53 -28.63
CA LEU A 54 -13.14 -43.98 -28.46
C LEU A 54 -13.09 -42.49 -28.85
N LEU A 55 -13.80 -42.08 -29.90
CA LEU A 55 -13.95 -40.67 -30.28
C LEU A 55 -14.74 -39.88 -29.24
N ALA A 56 -15.85 -40.42 -28.73
CA ALA A 56 -16.64 -39.79 -27.68
C ALA A 56 -15.85 -39.65 -26.37
N ALA A 57 -15.10 -40.69 -25.98
CA ALA A 57 -14.21 -40.63 -24.82
C ALA A 57 -13.08 -39.61 -25.03
N GLY A 58 -12.50 -39.54 -26.23
CA GLY A 58 -11.49 -38.53 -26.58
C GLY A 58 -12.04 -37.09 -26.55
N VAL A 59 -13.28 -36.87 -26.99
CA VAL A 59 -13.96 -35.57 -26.91
C VAL A 59 -14.31 -35.21 -25.48
N ILE A 60 -14.79 -36.13 -24.65
CA ILE A 60 -15.05 -35.87 -23.21
C ILE A 60 -13.74 -35.62 -22.48
N LEU A 61 -12.66 -36.33 -22.81
CA LEU A 61 -11.33 -36.10 -22.23
C LEU A 61 -10.75 -34.75 -22.71
N ALA A 62 -10.93 -34.37 -23.97
CA ALA A 62 -10.49 -33.08 -24.50
C ALA A 62 -11.32 -31.90 -23.98
N LEU A 63 -12.64 -32.06 -23.81
CA LEU A 63 -13.52 -31.11 -23.15
C LEU A 63 -13.28 -31.06 -21.64
N GLY A 64 -12.92 -32.18 -21.02
CA GLY A 64 -12.52 -32.28 -19.62
C GLY A 64 -11.18 -31.62 -19.37
N LEU A 65 -10.16 -31.91 -20.18
CA LEU A 65 -8.83 -31.29 -20.10
C LEU A 65 -8.87 -29.82 -20.53
N GLY A 66 -9.62 -29.48 -21.58
CA GLY A 66 -9.85 -28.11 -22.02
C GLY A 66 -10.75 -27.32 -21.06
N GLY A 67 -11.69 -28.00 -20.40
CA GLY A 67 -12.54 -27.45 -19.35
C GLY A 67 -11.77 -27.22 -18.05
N ILE A 68 -10.92 -28.17 -17.64
CA ILE A 68 -9.98 -28.01 -16.51
C ILE A 68 -8.94 -26.93 -16.82
N GLY A 69 -8.44 -26.86 -18.05
CA GLY A 69 -7.54 -25.81 -18.51
C GLY A 69 -8.19 -24.43 -18.48
N ASN A 70 -9.41 -24.30 -19.00
CA ASN A 70 -10.20 -23.06 -18.91
C ASN A 70 -10.56 -22.70 -17.48
N TYR A 71 -10.93 -23.68 -16.65
CA TYR A 71 -11.26 -23.49 -15.25
C TYR A 71 -10.04 -23.00 -14.46
N ARG A 72 -8.89 -23.64 -14.63
CA ARG A 72 -7.61 -23.20 -14.03
C ARG A 72 -7.18 -21.83 -14.55
N ALA A 73 -7.33 -21.55 -15.85
CA ALA A 73 -7.02 -20.24 -16.41
C ALA A 73 -7.95 -19.13 -15.88
N ASN A 74 -9.22 -19.44 -15.65
CA ASN A 74 -10.20 -18.50 -15.08
C ASN A 74 -10.11 -18.39 -13.54
N GLN A 75 -9.43 -19.30 -12.85
CA GLN A 75 -9.28 -19.28 -11.38
C GLN A 75 -7.85 -18.98 -10.91
N ALA A 76 -6.90 -18.83 -11.82
CA ALA A 76 -5.56 -18.39 -11.47
C ALA A 76 -5.54 -16.88 -11.20
N VAL A 77 -4.91 -16.50 -10.08
CA VAL A 77 -4.59 -15.10 -9.77
C VAL A 77 -3.58 -14.61 -10.82
N ALA A 78 -4.01 -13.60 -11.58
CA ALA A 78 -3.19 -12.90 -12.55
C ALA A 78 -2.51 -11.70 -11.92
N ALA A 79 -3.27 -10.88 -11.19
CA ALA A 79 -2.79 -9.70 -10.49
C ALA A 79 -3.43 -9.61 -9.10
N VAL A 80 -2.72 -8.92 -8.20
CA VAL A 80 -3.17 -8.55 -6.87
C VAL A 80 -3.23 -7.03 -6.81
N VAL A 81 -4.38 -6.48 -6.44
CA VAL A 81 -4.59 -5.04 -6.33
C VAL A 81 -4.88 -4.72 -4.87
N ALA A 82 -4.08 -3.87 -4.24
CA ALA A 82 -4.39 -3.33 -2.93
C ALA A 82 -4.97 -1.92 -3.05
N LEU A 83 -6.02 -1.63 -2.27
CA LEU A 83 -6.65 -0.33 -2.17
C LEU A 83 -6.53 0.16 -0.73
N GLU A 84 -5.89 1.31 -0.54
CA GLU A 84 -5.44 1.75 0.79
C GLU A 84 -5.72 3.24 1.02
N VAL A 85 -6.36 3.53 2.14
CA VAL A 85 -6.58 4.89 2.66
C VAL A 85 -6.24 4.88 4.15
N ASN A 86 -6.82 3.88 4.83
CA ASN A 86 -6.89 3.53 6.25
C ASN A 86 -8.38 3.31 6.58
N PRO A 87 -9.07 2.44 5.81
CA PRO A 87 -8.85 0.99 5.66
C PRO A 87 -7.90 0.54 4.54
N SER A 88 -7.43 -0.72 4.60
CA SER A 88 -6.63 -1.37 3.56
C SER A 88 -7.19 -2.75 3.18
N VAL A 89 -7.32 -3.02 1.88
CA VAL A 89 -7.91 -4.25 1.33
C VAL A 89 -7.12 -4.77 0.12
N GLU A 90 -7.03 -6.09 -0.01
CA GLU A 90 -6.41 -6.80 -1.14
C GLU A 90 -7.48 -7.44 -2.03
N ILE A 91 -7.37 -7.27 -3.34
CA ILE A 91 -8.27 -7.78 -4.37
C ILE A 91 -7.48 -8.70 -5.30
N ASN A 92 -7.80 -9.98 -5.28
CA ASN A 92 -7.17 -10.97 -6.17
C ASN A 92 -8.00 -11.11 -7.45
N VAL A 93 -7.41 -10.86 -8.63
CA VAL A 93 -8.13 -10.92 -9.91
C VAL A 93 -7.51 -11.93 -10.87
N ASN A 94 -8.34 -12.52 -11.74
CA ASN A 94 -7.86 -13.35 -12.86
C ASN A 94 -7.52 -12.51 -14.10
N LYS A 95 -7.06 -13.16 -15.18
CA LYS A 95 -6.68 -12.51 -16.45
C LYS A 95 -7.82 -11.78 -17.18
N LYS A 96 -9.07 -11.96 -16.75
CA LYS A 96 -10.27 -11.27 -17.27
C LYS A 96 -10.74 -10.17 -16.33
N GLU A 97 -9.89 -9.78 -15.37
CA GLU A 97 -10.19 -8.79 -14.32
C GLU A 97 -11.46 -9.15 -13.55
N ARG A 98 -11.70 -10.45 -13.37
CA ARG A 98 -12.76 -10.94 -12.49
C ARG A 98 -12.16 -11.21 -11.12
N VAL A 99 -12.82 -10.68 -10.11
CA VAL A 99 -12.44 -10.84 -8.72
C VAL A 99 -12.61 -12.30 -8.31
N LEU A 100 -11.56 -12.86 -7.73
CA LEU A 100 -11.52 -14.20 -7.17
C LEU A 100 -11.82 -14.17 -5.68
N ASN A 101 -11.29 -13.16 -4.97
CA ASN A 101 -11.61 -12.84 -3.59
C ASN A 101 -11.15 -11.41 -3.26
N VAL A 102 -11.72 -10.87 -2.18
CA VAL A 102 -11.26 -9.63 -1.52
C VAL A 102 -10.92 -9.99 -0.08
N ARG A 103 -9.80 -9.48 0.43
CA ARG A 103 -9.31 -9.75 1.78
C ARG A 103 -9.04 -8.44 2.51
N PRO A 104 -9.44 -8.29 3.77
CA PRO A 104 -9.01 -7.17 4.59
C PRO A 104 -7.52 -7.31 4.91
N LEU A 105 -6.79 -6.20 4.85
CA LEU A 105 -5.40 -6.10 5.32
C LEU A 105 -5.32 -5.50 6.74
N ASN A 106 -6.40 -4.87 7.20
CA ASN A 106 -6.57 -4.40 8.58
C ASN A 106 -8.04 -4.49 9.03
N ASP A 107 -8.30 -4.20 10.31
CA ASP A 107 -9.65 -4.29 10.90
C ASP A 107 -10.65 -3.36 10.21
N ASP A 108 -10.23 -2.15 9.81
CA ASP A 108 -11.09 -1.21 9.09
C ASP A 108 -11.41 -1.72 7.68
N GLY A 109 -10.49 -2.44 7.03
CA GLY A 109 -10.70 -3.15 5.78
C GLY A 109 -11.84 -4.16 5.88
N ALA A 110 -11.94 -4.86 7.01
CA ALA A 110 -13.04 -5.79 7.24
C ALA A 110 -14.39 -5.07 7.35
N LYS A 111 -14.41 -3.87 7.95
CA LYS A 111 -15.64 -3.06 8.09
C LYS A 111 -16.18 -2.60 6.74
N ILE A 112 -15.31 -2.15 5.82
CA ILE A 112 -15.76 -1.68 4.51
C ILE A 112 -16.15 -2.81 3.55
N ILE A 113 -15.59 -4.01 3.71
CA ILE A 113 -16.01 -5.22 2.99
C ILE A 113 -17.38 -5.69 3.52
N GLY A 114 -17.53 -5.75 4.85
CA GLY A 114 -18.75 -6.21 5.51
C GLY A 114 -19.18 -7.60 5.03
N GLU A 115 -20.46 -7.72 4.66
CA GLU A 115 -21.06 -8.97 4.18
C GLU A 115 -21.06 -9.10 2.64
N MET A 116 -20.34 -8.22 1.92
CA MET A 116 -20.32 -8.21 0.46
C MET A 116 -19.49 -9.38 -0.10
N ASP A 117 -20.07 -10.13 -1.05
CA ASP A 117 -19.33 -11.11 -1.86
C ASP A 117 -19.02 -10.54 -3.24
N PHE A 118 -17.74 -10.35 -3.51
CA PHE A 118 -17.24 -9.82 -4.78
C PHE A 118 -16.83 -10.92 -5.77
N SER A 119 -16.97 -12.20 -5.40
CA SER A 119 -16.53 -13.33 -6.23
C SER A 119 -17.21 -13.33 -7.60
N GLY A 120 -16.42 -13.21 -8.66
CA GLY A 120 -16.89 -13.17 -10.04
C GLY A 120 -17.31 -11.79 -10.56
N SER A 121 -17.37 -10.77 -9.70
CA SER A 121 -17.58 -9.37 -10.11
C SER A 121 -16.40 -8.86 -10.94
N THR A 122 -16.62 -7.78 -11.70
CA THR A 122 -15.50 -7.07 -12.33
C THR A 122 -14.69 -6.34 -11.26
N LEU A 123 -13.40 -6.16 -11.52
CA LEU A 123 -12.54 -5.33 -10.68
C LEU A 123 -13.15 -3.93 -10.50
N GLU A 124 -13.66 -3.35 -11.59
CA GLU A 124 -14.31 -2.04 -11.61
C GLU A 124 -15.48 -1.92 -10.62
N VAL A 125 -16.45 -2.83 -10.71
CA VAL A 125 -17.61 -2.83 -9.81
C VAL A 125 -17.18 -2.99 -8.35
N THR A 126 -16.11 -3.76 -8.13
CA THR A 126 -15.56 -4.02 -6.79
C THR A 126 -14.88 -2.78 -6.21
N VAL A 127 -14.03 -2.10 -6.98
CA VAL A 127 -13.36 -0.86 -6.57
C VAL A 127 -14.39 0.22 -6.27
N ASN A 128 -15.39 0.41 -7.15
CA ASN A 128 -16.45 1.40 -6.97
C ASN A 128 -17.27 1.15 -5.70
N ALA A 129 -17.62 -0.11 -5.43
CA ALA A 129 -18.34 -0.49 -4.23
C ALA A 129 -17.52 -0.25 -2.95
N LEU A 130 -16.23 -0.59 -2.97
CA LEU A 130 -15.33 -0.38 -1.83
C LEU A 130 -15.11 1.11 -1.55
N ILE A 131 -14.87 1.93 -2.59
CA ILE A 131 -14.76 3.39 -2.46
C ILE A 131 -16.07 3.98 -1.94
N GLY A 132 -17.22 3.54 -2.45
CA GLY A 132 -18.53 3.96 -1.94
C GLY A 132 -18.73 3.62 -0.46
N SER A 133 -18.28 2.43 -0.03
CA SER A 133 -18.28 2.02 1.37
C SER A 133 -17.33 2.87 2.22
N MET A 134 -16.14 3.21 1.72
CA MET A 134 -15.20 4.11 2.40
C MET A 134 -15.78 5.52 2.62
N LEU A 135 -16.45 6.08 1.60
CA LEU A 135 -17.16 7.36 1.71
C LEU A 135 -18.29 7.29 2.74
N GLN A 136 -19.11 6.24 2.69
CA GLN A 136 -20.23 6.07 3.62
C GLN A 136 -19.78 5.93 5.08
N ASN A 137 -18.66 5.25 5.31
CA ASN A 137 -18.08 5.07 6.64
C ASN A 137 -17.19 6.26 7.08
N GLY A 138 -17.03 7.28 6.24
CA GLY A 138 -16.29 8.50 6.56
C GLY A 138 -14.77 8.39 6.47
N TYR A 139 -14.23 7.28 5.95
CA TYR A 139 -12.79 7.12 5.74
C TYR A 139 -12.26 7.95 4.58
N LEU A 140 -13.12 8.23 3.60
CA LEU A 140 -12.89 9.21 2.54
C LEU A 140 -13.88 10.34 2.71
N ASN A 141 -13.38 11.57 2.76
CA ASN A 141 -14.17 12.78 2.94
C ASN A 141 -13.36 14.02 2.54
N GLU A 142 -13.96 15.21 2.59
CA GLU A 142 -13.32 16.46 2.16
C GLU A 142 -12.03 16.81 2.92
N THR A 143 -11.80 16.27 4.13
CA THR A 143 -10.59 16.50 4.92
C THR A 143 -9.51 15.44 4.73
N ALA A 144 -9.87 14.26 4.22
CA ALA A 144 -8.96 13.15 3.91
C ALA A 144 -9.44 12.45 2.64
N ASN A 145 -8.80 12.78 1.51
CA ASN A 145 -9.28 12.40 0.17
C ASN A 145 -8.28 11.57 -0.64
N SER A 146 -7.17 11.15 -0.05
CA SER A 146 -6.12 10.43 -0.76
C SER A 146 -6.32 8.91 -0.71
N ILE A 147 -6.09 8.27 -1.85
CA ILE A 147 -6.22 6.83 -2.07
C ILE A 147 -4.92 6.30 -2.66
N LEU A 148 -4.36 5.26 -2.08
CA LEU A 148 -3.24 4.50 -2.63
C LEU A 148 -3.78 3.23 -3.32
N VAL A 149 -3.42 3.04 -4.58
CA VAL A 149 -3.72 1.86 -5.39
C VAL A 149 -2.42 1.17 -5.74
N SER A 150 -2.21 -0.04 -5.20
CA SER A 150 -0.99 -0.80 -5.42
C SER A 150 -1.28 -2.03 -6.29
N VAL A 151 -0.54 -2.22 -7.39
CA VAL A 151 -0.73 -3.37 -8.30
C VAL A 151 0.52 -4.26 -8.27
N ASP A 152 0.39 -5.49 -7.76
CA ASP A 152 1.38 -6.58 -7.93
C ASP A 152 0.94 -7.47 -9.10
N ASP A 153 1.70 -7.43 -10.19
CA ASP A 153 1.53 -8.33 -11.32
C ASP A 153 2.82 -9.15 -11.53
N LYS A 154 2.64 -10.46 -11.72
CA LYS A 154 3.72 -11.37 -12.09
C LYS A 154 4.28 -11.08 -13.50
N ASN A 155 3.52 -10.39 -14.34
CA ASN A 155 3.89 -9.99 -15.70
C ASN A 155 3.90 -8.45 -15.82
N SER A 156 5.11 -7.87 -15.96
CA SER A 156 5.31 -6.42 -15.79
C SER A 156 4.59 -5.53 -16.81
N THR A 157 4.28 -6.02 -18.01
CA THR A 157 3.58 -5.24 -19.05
C THR A 157 2.07 -5.15 -18.80
N ASP A 158 1.45 -6.24 -18.34
CA ASP A 158 0.01 -6.27 -18.05
C ASP A 158 -0.31 -5.42 -16.81
N GLY A 159 0.59 -5.44 -15.81
CA GLY A 159 0.45 -4.65 -14.59
C GLY A 159 0.47 -3.13 -14.82
N ALA A 160 1.29 -2.63 -15.74
CA ALA A 160 1.32 -1.20 -16.08
C ALA A 160 0.03 -0.73 -16.76
N LEU A 161 -0.52 -1.53 -17.68
CA LEU A 161 -1.81 -1.24 -18.31
C LEU A 161 -2.95 -1.28 -17.29
N LEU A 162 -2.94 -2.26 -16.39
CA LEU A 162 -3.94 -2.38 -15.34
C LEU A 162 -3.88 -1.20 -14.36
N GLN A 163 -2.69 -0.80 -13.94
CA GLN A 163 -2.49 0.38 -13.09
C GLN A 163 -3.01 1.66 -13.76
N GLN A 164 -2.65 1.91 -15.02
CA GLN A 164 -3.13 3.08 -15.76
C GLN A 164 -4.66 3.07 -15.89
N LYS A 165 -5.25 1.91 -16.19
CA LYS A 165 -6.70 1.73 -16.28
C LYS A 165 -7.38 2.05 -14.95
N LEU A 166 -6.91 1.46 -13.85
CA LEU A 166 -7.46 1.69 -12.52
C LEU A 166 -7.36 3.16 -12.11
N THR A 167 -6.24 3.81 -12.40
CA THR A 167 -6.06 5.25 -12.12
C THR A 167 -7.12 6.07 -12.85
N ALA A 168 -7.33 5.81 -14.15
CA ALA A 168 -8.33 6.52 -14.94
C ALA A 168 -9.75 6.28 -14.43
N GLU A 169 -10.06 5.04 -14.05
CA GLU A 169 -11.37 4.64 -13.56
C GLU A 169 -11.70 5.28 -12.22
N VAL A 170 -10.77 5.22 -11.25
CA VAL A 170 -10.94 5.88 -9.95
C VAL A 170 -11.11 7.39 -10.14
N ASN A 171 -10.33 8.02 -11.03
CA ASN A 171 -10.50 9.44 -11.34
C ASN A 171 -11.87 9.74 -11.96
N GLU A 172 -12.40 8.88 -12.85
CA GLU A 172 -13.71 9.05 -13.46
C GLU A 172 -14.85 9.02 -12.44
N LEU A 173 -14.73 8.21 -11.37
CA LEU A 173 -15.72 8.19 -10.28
C LEU A 173 -15.92 9.56 -9.63
N PHE A 174 -14.86 10.37 -9.59
CA PHE A 174 -14.83 11.66 -8.90
C PHE A 174 -15.01 12.87 -9.83
N GLN A 175 -14.77 12.74 -11.14
CA GLN A 175 -14.84 13.85 -12.11
C GLN A 175 -16.16 14.64 -12.12
N ASN A 176 -17.28 14.03 -11.76
CA ASN A 176 -18.61 14.67 -11.75
C ASN A 176 -19.20 14.83 -10.34
N GLN A 177 -18.38 14.63 -9.30
CA GLN A 177 -18.81 14.73 -7.91
C GLN A 177 -18.27 16.02 -7.26
N THR A 178 -18.96 16.47 -6.21
CA THR A 178 -18.45 17.56 -5.36
C THR A 178 -17.16 17.14 -4.65
N PHE A 179 -16.99 15.84 -4.42
CA PHE A 179 -15.82 15.26 -3.80
C PHE A 179 -14.76 14.91 -4.85
N GLN A 180 -13.56 15.49 -4.71
CA GLN A 180 -12.40 15.17 -5.53
C GLN A 180 -11.42 14.35 -4.70
N ALA A 181 -11.05 13.17 -5.20
CA ALA A 181 -10.01 12.35 -4.58
C ALA A 181 -8.63 12.64 -5.17
N ALA A 182 -7.60 12.41 -4.38
CA ALA A 182 -6.24 12.26 -4.86
C ALA A 182 -5.90 10.78 -4.95
N VAL A 183 -5.39 10.32 -6.09
CA VAL A 183 -5.10 8.91 -6.33
C VAL A 183 -3.60 8.76 -6.58
N MET A 184 -2.95 8.05 -5.66
CA MET A 184 -1.58 7.57 -5.83
C MET A 184 -1.66 6.15 -6.35
N SER A 185 -1.17 5.91 -7.56
CA SER A 185 -1.19 4.59 -8.18
C SER A 185 0.23 4.10 -8.36
N GLN A 186 0.51 2.90 -7.84
CA GLN A 186 1.83 2.32 -7.87
C GLN A 186 1.88 0.87 -8.34
N ARG A 187 3.02 0.49 -8.90
CA ARG A 187 3.37 -0.91 -9.17
C ARG A 187 4.25 -1.44 -8.06
N LEU A 188 3.87 -2.57 -7.47
CA LEU A 188 4.65 -3.20 -6.43
C LEU A 188 5.89 -3.88 -7.02
N THR A 189 7.05 -3.52 -6.47
CA THR A 189 8.32 -4.13 -6.84
C THR A 189 8.72 -5.10 -5.75
N LYS A 190 9.05 -6.34 -6.11
CA LYS A 190 9.44 -7.35 -5.12
C LYS A 190 10.74 -6.96 -4.42
N ASN A 191 10.63 -6.65 -3.14
CA ASN A 191 11.75 -6.34 -2.27
C ASN A 191 11.56 -7.04 -0.91
N ASN A 192 12.44 -8.00 -0.60
CA ASN A 192 12.34 -8.80 0.63
C ASN A 192 12.62 -7.98 1.89
N GLU A 193 13.49 -6.97 1.82
CA GLU A 193 13.81 -6.10 2.95
C GLU A 193 12.61 -5.21 3.27
N LEU A 194 12.02 -4.62 2.23
CA LEU A 194 10.81 -3.81 2.37
C LEU A 194 9.62 -4.64 2.88
N ALA A 195 9.46 -5.87 2.41
CA ALA A 195 8.43 -6.78 2.92
C ALA A 195 8.66 -7.20 4.38
N ALA A 196 9.93 -7.22 4.85
CA ALA A 196 10.24 -7.44 6.25
C ALA A 196 9.91 -6.20 7.11
N LEU A 197 10.23 -5.00 6.62
CA LEU A 197 9.85 -3.74 7.27
C LEU A 197 8.33 -3.58 7.36
N ALA A 198 7.60 -3.86 6.29
CA ALA A 198 6.14 -3.82 6.29
C ALA A 198 5.54 -4.68 7.41
N LYS A 199 6.08 -5.89 7.61
CA LYS A 199 5.68 -6.78 8.71
C LYS A 199 6.10 -6.26 10.09
N GLN A 200 7.31 -5.71 10.20
CA GLN A 200 7.82 -5.17 11.46
C GLN A 200 6.93 -4.03 11.98
N TYR A 201 6.53 -3.12 11.10
CA TYR A 201 5.70 -1.96 11.42
C TYR A 201 4.20 -2.24 11.29
N ASN A 202 3.79 -3.48 11.00
CA ASN A 202 2.38 -3.87 10.81
C ASN A 202 1.63 -2.99 9.79
N ILE A 203 2.30 -2.66 8.68
CA ILE A 203 1.74 -1.94 7.54
C ILE A 203 1.73 -2.83 6.30
N SER A 204 1.00 -2.42 5.27
CA SER A 204 1.00 -3.13 3.98
C SER A 204 2.31 -2.95 3.23
N GLU A 205 2.60 -3.87 2.29
CA GLU A 205 3.74 -3.73 1.38
C GLU A 205 3.60 -2.47 0.49
N GLY A 206 2.37 -2.08 0.14
CA GLY A 206 2.11 -0.87 -0.64
C GLY A 206 2.43 0.42 0.12
N LYS A 207 1.94 0.55 1.36
CA LYS A 207 2.30 1.70 2.22
C LYS A 207 3.80 1.73 2.47
N ALA A 208 4.43 0.58 2.74
CA ALA A 208 5.88 0.51 2.92
C ALA A 208 6.65 1.00 1.69
N GLN A 209 6.22 0.62 0.47
CA GLN A 209 6.85 1.10 -0.76
C GLN A 209 6.70 2.62 -0.92
N LEU A 210 5.51 3.16 -0.64
CA LEU A 210 5.27 4.61 -0.68
C LEU A 210 6.20 5.35 0.30
N ILE A 211 6.30 4.87 1.56
CA ILE A 211 7.20 5.45 2.56
C ILE A 211 8.65 5.40 2.07
N ASN A 212 9.09 4.26 1.50
CA ASN A 212 10.44 4.13 0.97
C ASN A 212 10.71 5.12 -0.17
N GLU A 213 9.74 5.37 -1.06
CA GLU A 213 9.89 6.40 -2.10
C GLU A 213 9.96 7.82 -1.50
N ILE A 214 9.18 8.10 -0.45
CA ILE A 214 9.27 9.38 0.27
C ILE A 214 10.65 9.55 0.91
N CYS A 215 11.17 8.55 1.63
CA CYS A 215 12.53 8.62 2.21
C CYS A 215 13.63 8.77 1.15
N ARG A 216 13.49 8.14 -0.02
CA ARG A 216 14.43 8.32 -1.14
C ARG A 216 14.38 9.73 -1.70
N ALA A 217 13.19 10.31 -1.77
CA ALA A 217 13.02 11.68 -2.22
C ALA A 217 13.56 12.65 -1.15
N TYR A 218 13.30 12.43 0.13
CA TYR A 218 13.67 13.29 1.25
C TYR A 218 14.62 12.55 2.22
N PRO A 219 15.95 12.59 1.99
CA PRO A 219 16.93 11.82 2.76
C PRO A 219 16.98 12.07 4.27
N GLY A 220 16.37 13.16 4.76
CA GLY A 220 16.26 13.47 6.19
C GLY A 220 15.11 12.75 6.91
N LYS A 221 14.22 12.06 6.19
CA LYS A 221 13.04 11.40 6.77
C LYS A 221 13.32 9.96 7.14
N SER A 222 12.93 9.54 8.35
CA SER A 222 13.03 8.15 8.75
C SER A 222 11.80 7.34 8.31
N PHE A 223 12.01 6.05 8.06
CA PHE A 223 10.91 5.15 7.73
C PHE A 223 9.93 5.03 8.90
N ALA A 224 10.44 5.05 10.13
CA ALA A 224 9.66 4.87 11.36
C ALA A 224 8.66 6.01 11.56
N GLU A 225 9.10 7.26 11.46
CA GLU A 225 8.25 8.47 11.56
C GLU A 225 7.03 8.38 10.64
N LEU A 226 7.23 7.94 9.40
CA LEU A 226 6.19 7.93 8.39
C LEU A 226 5.19 6.76 8.52
N THR A 227 5.47 5.79 9.41
CA THR A 227 4.63 4.58 9.51
C THR A 227 3.24 4.82 10.10
N ASP A 228 3.11 5.79 11.00
CA ASP A 228 1.85 6.13 11.65
C ASP A 228 1.00 7.12 10.85
N MET A 229 1.61 7.81 9.88
CA MET A 229 0.93 8.78 9.03
C MET A 229 -0.11 8.13 8.11
N SER A 230 -1.20 8.83 7.85
CA SER A 230 -2.24 8.42 6.90
C SER A 230 -1.76 8.52 5.45
N ILE A 231 -2.46 7.84 4.54
CA ILE A 231 -2.20 7.95 3.10
C ILE A 231 -2.35 9.40 2.61
N ASN A 232 -3.24 10.19 3.23
CA ASN A 232 -3.38 11.61 2.90
C ASN A 232 -2.16 12.44 3.30
N GLU A 233 -1.62 12.20 4.49
CA GLU A 233 -0.43 12.88 4.98
C GLU A 233 0.82 12.52 4.18
N LEU A 234 0.99 11.23 3.87
CA LEU A 234 2.08 10.76 3.00
C LEU A 234 1.99 11.40 1.60
N ASN A 235 0.77 11.56 1.07
CA ASN A 235 0.56 12.25 -0.21
C ASN A 235 0.95 13.73 -0.12
N LEU A 236 0.61 14.42 0.97
CA LEU A 236 0.97 15.83 1.20
C LEU A 236 2.49 16.01 1.24
N ILE A 237 3.21 15.17 2.00
CA ILE A 237 4.68 15.19 2.05
C ILE A 237 5.28 14.95 0.67
N LEU A 238 4.77 13.93 -0.04
CA LEU A 238 5.25 13.62 -1.38
C LEU A 238 5.03 14.79 -2.36
N CYS A 239 3.90 15.48 -2.25
CA CYS A 239 3.54 16.64 -3.06
C CYS A 239 4.26 17.93 -2.66
N GLY A 240 4.95 18.01 -1.52
CA GLY A 240 5.70 19.19 -1.08
C GLY A 240 6.72 19.72 -2.10
N ARG A 241 7.13 18.88 -3.07
CA ARG A 241 8.00 19.23 -4.19
C ARG A 241 7.31 19.67 -5.48
N ASN A 242 6.00 19.42 -5.63
CA ASN A 242 5.31 19.59 -6.90
C ASN A 242 3.87 20.01 -6.68
N THR A 243 3.55 21.25 -7.07
CA THR A 243 2.19 21.80 -7.00
C THR A 243 1.31 21.36 -8.16
N ALA A 244 1.81 20.52 -9.07
CA ALA A 244 1.02 20.01 -10.19
C ALA A 244 0.04 18.94 -9.70
N ASP A 245 -1.23 19.08 -10.11
CA ASP A 245 -2.28 18.13 -9.76
C ASP A 245 -2.00 16.71 -10.28
N ASN A 246 -1.16 16.54 -11.30
CA ASN A 246 -0.82 15.23 -11.86
C ASN A 246 0.68 15.15 -12.15
N PHE A 247 1.36 14.17 -11.56
CA PHE A 247 2.79 13.94 -11.81
C PHE A 247 3.19 12.48 -11.60
N SER A 248 4.33 12.11 -12.17
CA SER A 248 5.00 10.83 -11.90
C SER A 248 6.22 11.10 -11.03
N VAL A 249 6.33 10.38 -9.92
CA VAL A 249 7.55 10.40 -9.08
C VAL A 249 8.64 9.62 -9.81
N ASP A 250 8.28 8.46 -10.32
CA ASP A 250 9.12 7.58 -11.15
C ASP A 250 8.24 6.72 -12.09
N ASP A 251 8.84 5.71 -12.73
CA ASP A 251 8.12 4.77 -13.61
C ASP A 251 7.11 3.87 -12.87
N ASN A 252 7.11 3.87 -11.54
CA ASN A 252 6.31 2.98 -10.70
C ASN A 252 5.24 3.72 -9.91
N LEU A 253 5.35 5.02 -9.65
CA LEU A 253 4.40 5.80 -8.85
C LEU A 253 3.90 7.04 -9.61
N THR A 254 2.58 7.09 -9.80
CA THR A 254 1.87 8.23 -10.40
C THR A 254 0.88 8.80 -9.40
N VAL A 255 0.84 10.13 -9.28
CA VAL A 255 -0.11 10.86 -8.44
C VAL A 255 -1.05 11.65 -9.35
N THR A 256 -2.35 11.56 -9.08
CA THR A 256 -3.38 12.35 -9.78
C THR A 256 -4.37 12.98 -8.83
N GLY A 257 -4.75 14.22 -9.06
CA GLY A 257 -5.55 15.01 -8.13
C GLY A 257 -4.73 15.58 -6.97
N LYS A 258 -5.38 16.40 -6.13
CA LYS A 258 -4.73 17.10 -5.02
C LYS A 258 -5.17 16.54 -3.67
N ALA A 259 -4.20 16.19 -2.81
CA ALA A 259 -4.46 15.80 -1.43
C ALA A 259 -5.14 16.94 -0.66
N SER A 260 -6.05 16.58 0.24
CA SER A 260 -6.78 17.57 1.03
C SER A 260 -5.92 18.09 2.17
N GLU A 261 -5.91 19.41 2.30
CA GLU A 261 -5.29 20.12 3.41
C GLU A 261 -6.33 20.62 4.43
N GLN A 262 -7.62 20.33 4.23
CA GLN A 262 -8.71 20.94 5.01
C GLN A 262 -8.74 20.50 6.49
N ALA A 263 -8.06 19.41 6.83
CA ALA A 263 -7.89 18.97 8.21
C ALA A 263 -6.90 19.84 9.02
N TYR A 264 -6.12 20.69 8.35
CA TYR A 264 -5.00 21.41 8.92
C TYR A 264 -5.28 22.92 9.00
N ILE A 265 -4.54 23.61 9.88
CA ILE A 265 -4.72 25.05 10.14
C ILE A 265 -4.41 25.91 8.91
N GLY A 266 -3.61 25.39 7.96
CA GLY A 266 -3.18 26.12 6.77
C GLY A 266 -2.01 27.07 7.07
N GLU A 267 -1.19 27.30 6.03
CA GLU A 267 -0.04 28.21 6.08
C GLU A 267 -0.39 29.58 6.67
N SER A 268 -1.51 30.19 6.24
CA SER A 268 -1.89 31.53 6.71
C SER A 268 -2.10 31.58 8.22
N LYS A 269 -2.64 30.52 8.83
CA LYS A 269 -2.86 30.46 10.27
C LYS A 269 -1.56 30.14 11.00
N ALA A 270 -0.77 29.20 10.47
CA ALA A 270 0.54 28.87 11.01
C ALA A 270 1.46 30.11 11.05
N LYS A 271 1.49 30.89 9.97
CA LYS A 271 2.18 32.19 9.88
C LYS A 271 1.69 33.19 10.92
N GLU A 272 0.37 33.34 11.08
CA GLU A 272 -0.19 34.23 12.12
C GLU A 272 0.30 33.83 13.52
N MET A 273 0.36 32.54 13.81
CA MET A 273 0.81 32.01 15.10
C MET A 273 2.31 32.24 15.32
N ALA A 274 3.15 31.97 14.31
CA ALA A 274 4.59 32.21 14.36
C ALA A 274 4.90 33.71 14.58
N LEU A 275 4.23 34.61 13.85
CA LEU A 275 4.45 36.06 14.01
C LEU A 275 3.97 36.59 15.37
N ALA A 276 2.85 36.06 15.87
CA ALA A 276 2.36 36.38 17.20
C ALA A 276 3.36 35.94 18.29
N HIS A 277 3.94 34.74 18.14
CA HIS A 277 4.96 34.23 19.06
C HIS A 277 6.25 35.06 19.00
N ALA A 278 6.72 35.38 17.79
CA ALA A 278 7.89 36.23 17.54
C ALA A 278 7.69 37.70 17.94
N GLN A 279 6.47 38.11 18.32
CA GLN A 279 6.10 39.50 18.65
C GLN A 279 6.45 40.48 17.51
N THR A 280 6.29 40.03 16.26
CA THR A 280 6.58 40.80 15.05
C THR A 280 5.36 40.86 14.14
N THR A 281 5.49 41.55 13.00
CA THR A 281 4.40 41.80 12.06
C THR A 281 4.87 41.56 10.64
N ALA A 282 3.92 41.19 9.77
CA ALA A 282 4.23 40.78 8.39
C ALA A 282 4.92 41.88 7.55
N ASP A 283 4.74 43.16 7.89
CA ASP A 283 5.40 44.29 7.23
C ASP A 283 6.91 44.40 7.52
N LYS A 284 7.40 43.67 8.52
CA LYS A 284 8.83 43.63 8.87
C LYS A 284 9.58 42.46 8.25
N ILE A 285 8.86 41.56 7.58
CA ILE A 285 9.43 40.37 6.96
C ILE A 285 9.94 40.73 5.56
N TYR A 286 11.18 40.36 5.25
CA TYR A 286 11.74 40.55 3.90
C TYR A 286 12.06 39.24 3.17
N ASP A 287 12.20 38.14 3.91
CA ASP A 287 12.25 36.79 3.34
C ASP A 287 11.32 35.88 4.13
N TYR A 288 10.63 34.99 3.43
CA TYR A 288 9.62 34.11 4.01
C TYR A 288 9.49 32.85 3.18
N GLU A 289 9.67 31.71 3.83
CA GLU A 289 9.39 30.40 3.29
C GLU A 289 8.48 29.65 4.26
N CYS A 290 7.53 28.88 3.70
CA CYS A 290 6.76 27.93 4.48
C CYS A 290 6.63 26.64 3.70
N LYS A 291 6.93 25.53 4.36
CA LYS A 291 6.76 24.18 3.83
C LYS A 291 5.90 23.38 4.79
N LEU A 292 5.04 22.53 4.23
CA LEU A 292 4.38 21.50 5.01
C LEU A 292 5.32 20.30 5.03
N ASP A 293 5.75 19.89 6.21
CA ASP A 293 6.61 18.74 6.39
C ASP A 293 6.15 17.81 7.51
N SER A 294 6.99 16.86 7.91
CA SER A 294 6.72 15.91 8.99
C SER A 294 7.84 15.89 10.01
N ASP A 295 7.44 15.85 11.27
CA ASP A 295 8.32 15.81 12.43
C ASP A 295 7.68 14.86 13.45
N ASP A 296 8.43 13.86 13.93
CA ASP A 296 7.94 12.86 14.89
C ASP A 296 6.60 12.20 14.52
N GLY A 297 6.45 11.86 13.24
CA GLY A 297 5.25 11.24 12.67
C GLY A 297 4.01 12.13 12.62
N CYS A 298 4.15 13.43 12.90
CA CYS A 298 3.09 14.42 12.79
C CYS A 298 3.38 15.38 11.64
N LEU A 299 2.34 15.89 10.98
CA LEU A 299 2.54 17.00 10.03
C LEU A 299 2.80 18.32 10.77
N VAL A 300 3.77 19.07 10.28
CA VAL A 300 4.17 20.39 10.77
C VAL A 300 4.29 21.38 9.63
N TYR A 301 4.02 22.66 9.90
CA TYR A 301 4.43 23.75 9.04
C TYR A 301 5.81 24.21 9.50
N GLU A 302 6.83 23.98 8.68
CA GLU A 302 8.15 24.58 8.80
C GLU A 302 8.07 25.99 8.22
N ILE A 303 8.37 27.00 9.04
CA ILE A 303 8.26 28.40 8.67
C ILE A 303 9.58 29.09 8.96
N ASP A 304 10.20 29.58 7.90
CA ASP A 304 11.41 30.39 7.95
C ASP A 304 11.07 31.82 7.56
N PHE A 305 11.46 32.79 8.38
CA PHE A 305 11.31 34.18 7.99
C PHE A 305 12.37 35.10 8.56
N GLN A 306 12.66 36.15 7.80
CA GLN A 306 13.72 37.10 8.13
C GLN A 306 13.17 38.49 8.42
N THR A 307 13.65 39.08 9.51
CA THR A 307 13.46 40.50 9.85
C THR A 307 14.81 41.20 9.86
N ASN A 308 14.83 42.53 9.86
CA ASN A 308 16.08 43.31 9.75
C ASN A 308 17.19 42.90 10.72
N ASP A 309 16.84 42.36 11.88
CA ASP A 309 17.79 42.05 12.95
C ASP A 309 17.91 40.55 13.24
N TYR A 310 16.96 39.73 12.77
CA TYR A 310 16.84 38.33 13.20
C TYR A 310 16.29 37.42 12.12
N ASP A 311 16.77 36.19 12.16
CA ASP A 311 16.28 35.04 11.43
C ASP A 311 15.45 34.20 12.39
N TYR A 312 14.34 33.67 11.88
CA TYR A 312 13.40 32.89 12.66
C TYR A 312 13.09 31.59 11.94
N GLU A 313 13.15 30.50 12.69
CA GLU A 313 12.70 29.17 12.27
C GLU A 313 11.62 28.70 13.24
N TYR A 314 10.58 28.05 12.71
CA TYR A 314 9.45 27.54 13.49
C TYR A 314 8.96 26.23 12.91
N LYS A 315 8.70 25.24 13.78
CA LYS A 315 7.84 24.08 13.46
C LYS A 315 6.52 24.20 14.18
N VAL A 316 5.43 24.32 13.42
CA VAL A 316 4.07 24.49 13.94
C VAL A 316 3.21 23.27 13.62
N HIS A 317 2.72 22.57 14.64
CA HIS A 317 1.87 21.39 14.48
C HIS A 317 0.65 21.68 13.59
N ALA A 318 0.50 20.95 12.49
CA ALA A 318 -0.42 21.30 11.42
C ALA A 318 -1.91 21.21 11.81
N VAL A 319 -2.28 20.37 12.77
CA VAL A 319 -3.69 20.22 13.23
C VAL A 319 -4.09 21.25 14.29
N ASN A 320 -3.27 21.47 15.32
CA ASN A 320 -3.65 22.25 16.51
C ASN A 320 -2.93 23.60 16.64
N GLY A 321 -1.91 23.87 15.81
CA GLY A 321 -1.13 25.10 15.83
C GLY A 321 -0.13 25.22 16.98
N GLN A 322 0.09 24.16 17.75
CA GLN A 322 1.12 24.16 18.78
C GLN A 322 2.50 24.40 18.14
N ILE A 323 3.27 25.34 18.68
CA ILE A 323 4.68 25.52 18.32
C ILE A 323 5.44 24.38 18.98
N ILE A 324 6.02 23.51 18.15
CA ILE A 324 6.84 22.36 18.55
C ILE A 324 8.27 22.82 18.71
N GLU A 325 8.75 23.57 17.72
CA GLU A 325 10.09 24.11 17.69
C GLU A 325 10.06 25.59 17.33
N HIS A 326 10.95 26.36 17.94
CA HIS A 326 11.31 27.68 17.45
C HIS A 326 12.76 28.00 17.72
N GLU A 327 13.36 28.78 16.82
CA GLU A 327 14.69 29.34 16.96
C GLU A 327 14.69 30.80 16.51
N LYS A 328 15.53 31.61 17.15
CA LYS A 328 15.71 33.03 16.85
C LYS A 328 17.18 33.40 16.88
N GLU A 329 17.77 33.55 15.70
CA GLU A 329 19.18 33.91 15.52
C GLU A 329 19.35 35.38 15.14
N TYR A 330 20.42 36.04 15.60
CA TYR A 330 20.72 37.43 15.25
C TYR A 330 21.54 37.49 13.95
N CYS A 331 20.99 38.02 12.87
CA CYS A 331 21.65 37.98 11.55
C CYS A 331 22.46 39.23 11.17
N GLY A 332 22.54 40.24 12.06
CA GLY A 332 23.33 41.46 11.85
C GLY A 332 22.88 42.25 10.61
N GLY A 333 21.87 43.12 10.76
CA GLY A 333 21.16 43.73 9.65
C GLY A 333 21.99 44.31 8.49
N MET A 334 21.48 44.15 7.26
CA MET A 334 22.03 44.74 6.04
C MET A 334 21.86 46.28 5.97
N GLN A 335 22.54 47.03 6.84
CA GLN A 335 23.15 48.36 6.58
C GLN A 335 23.54 49.00 7.91
N MET A 336 24.85 49.10 8.14
CA MET A 336 25.43 50.33 8.64
C MET A 336 26.59 50.70 7.72
N GLN A 337 26.39 51.77 6.93
CA GLN A 337 27.51 52.48 6.32
C GLN A 337 28.45 52.90 7.44
N HIS A 338 29.72 52.53 7.28
CA HIS A 338 30.83 53.08 8.04
C HIS A 338 30.76 54.61 8.07
N HIS A 339 30.26 55.19 9.15
CA HIS A 339 30.68 56.48 9.64
C HIS A 339 30.31 56.60 11.13
N ASP A 340 31.33 56.91 11.92
CA ASP A 340 31.32 57.14 13.38
C ASP A 340 31.40 55.91 14.29
N MET A 341 32.41 55.08 14.02
CA MET A 341 32.97 54.11 14.97
C MET A 341 33.85 54.84 16.01
N ASP A 342 33.27 55.68 16.86
CA ASP A 342 34.01 56.32 17.97
C ASP A 342 33.18 56.58 19.24
N ASN A 343 31.98 55.97 19.38
CA ASN A 343 31.20 56.13 20.63
C ASN A 343 30.41 54.91 21.08
N MET A 344 30.97 53.70 20.94
CA MET A 344 30.40 52.47 21.51
C MET A 344 31.41 51.66 22.33
N HIS A 345 32.53 52.27 22.74
CA HIS A 345 33.55 51.63 23.58
C HIS A 345 33.48 52.05 25.06
N ASN A 346 32.32 52.54 25.53
CA ASN A 346 32.19 52.92 26.93
C ASN A 346 30.80 52.68 27.52
N MET A 347 30.37 51.41 27.49
CA MET A 347 29.39 50.92 28.48
C MET A 347 29.74 49.49 28.95
N HIS A 348 31.03 49.21 29.11
CA HIS A 348 31.52 47.95 29.67
C HIS A 348 32.24 48.26 30.98
N ASN A 349 31.47 48.58 32.02
CA ASN A 349 31.87 48.54 33.44
C ASN A 349 30.68 48.90 34.35
N ALA A 350 29.76 47.94 34.50
CA ALA A 350 28.88 47.79 35.67
C ALA A 350 28.46 46.31 35.69
N GLY A 351 28.66 45.62 36.81
CA GLY A 351 28.60 44.15 36.89
C GLY A 351 27.40 43.53 36.17
N GLU A 352 27.67 42.73 35.15
CA GLU A 352 26.64 42.00 34.41
C GLU A 352 25.91 41.08 35.38
N THR A 353 24.64 41.42 35.64
CA THR A 353 23.78 40.64 36.53
C THR A 353 22.99 39.70 35.65
N TYR A 354 23.53 38.50 35.42
CA TYR A 354 22.79 37.44 34.73
C TYR A 354 21.68 36.89 35.62
N ILE A 355 20.61 36.39 35.01
CA ILE A 355 19.61 35.61 35.73
C ILE A 355 20.27 34.34 36.30
N SER A 356 19.71 33.82 37.39
CA SER A 356 20.20 32.55 37.94
C SER A 356 19.79 31.37 37.06
N MET A 357 20.55 30.28 37.15
CA MET A 357 20.16 29.00 36.53
C MET A 357 18.76 28.54 36.96
N GLU A 358 18.40 28.77 38.23
CA GLU A 358 17.07 28.44 38.75
C GLU A 358 15.99 29.29 38.06
N ALA A 359 16.25 30.56 37.77
CA ALA A 359 15.34 31.39 37.01
C ALA A 359 15.19 30.90 35.57
N ALA A 360 16.30 30.56 34.89
CA ALA A 360 16.28 30.00 33.53
C ALA A 360 15.52 28.67 33.48
N LYS A 361 15.79 27.75 34.41
CA LYS A 361 15.05 26.49 34.56
C LYS A 361 13.55 26.72 34.73
N ASN A 362 13.16 27.67 35.58
CA ASN A 362 11.74 27.99 35.78
C ASN A 362 11.09 28.57 34.52
N VAL A 363 11.82 29.36 33.74
CA VAL A 363 11.34 29.85 32.42
C VAL A 363 11.08 28.68 31.48
N ALA A 364 12.03 27.75 31.34
CA ALA A 364 11.88 26.56 30.48
C ALA A 364 10.68 25.69 30.91
N LEU A 365 10.57 25.37 32.21
CA LEU A 365 9.47 24.56 32.74
C LEU A 365 8.10 25.24 32.60
N GLN A 366 8.05 26.56 32.81
CA GLN A 366 6.81 27.32 32.63
C GLN A 366 6.39 27.36 31.16
N HIS A 367 7.34 27.54 30.24
CA HIS A 367 7.08 27.51 28.80
C HIS A 367 6.57 26.13 28.35
N ALA A 368 7.24 25.06 28.78
CA ALA A 368 6.84 23.68 28.50
C ALA A 368 5.51 23.27 29.16
N GLY A 369 5.04 24.02 30.16
CA GLY A 369 3.87 23.64 30.96
C GLY A 369 4.11 22.40 31.85
N VAL A 370 5.38 22.13 32.21
CA VAL A 370 5.81 20.93 32.93
C VAL A 370 6.12 21.27 34.39
N SER A 371 5.72 20.39 35.31
CA SER A 371 6.10 20.51 36.72
C SER A 371 7.48 19.92 36.94
N GLU A 372 8.36 20.66 37.63
CA GLU A 372 9.71 20.20 38.00
C GLU A 372 9.72 18.81 38.65
N SER A 373 8.70 18.48 39.44
CA SER A 373 8.59 17.18 40.11
C SER A 373 8.42 15.98 39.17
N LYS A 374 8.16 16.21 37.88
CA LYS A 374 7.88 15.18 36.88
C LYS A 374 8.97 15.00 35.84
N ILE A 375 9.96 15.89 35.79
CA ILE A 375 11.04 15.80 34.80
C ILE A 375 12.04 14.72 35.18
N THR A 376 12.64 14.09 34.18
CA THR A 376 13.80 13.19 34.30
C THR A 376 14.95 13.72 33.45
N ASP A 377 16.15 13.16 33.64
CA ASP A 377 17.34 13.43 32.82
C ASP A 377 17.62 14.93 32.58
N TYR A 378 17.48 15.73 33.64
CA TYR A 378 17.75 17.15 33.59
C TYR A 378 19.25 17.44 33.49
N ALA A 379 19.64 18.13 32.43
CA ALA A 379 20.99 18.64 32.20
C ALA A 379 20.93 20.16 31.95
N TRP A 380 22.05 20.84 32.18
CA TRP A 380 22.20 22.23 31.79
C TRP A 380 23.66 22.57 31.59
N GLU A 381 23.90 23.45 30.63
CA GLU A 381 25.22 23.98 30.32
C GLU A 381 25.16 25.51 30.22
N THR A 382 26.32 26.13 30.03
CA THR A 382 26.40 27.56 29.77
C THR A 382 27.39 27.77 28.65
N ASP A 383 26.91 28.39 27.57
CA ASP A 383 27.75 28.74 26.44
C ASP A 383 27.82 30.25 26.22
N ASN A 384 28.73 30.68 25.34
CA ASN A 384 28.80 32.02 24.79
C ASN A 384 28.67 31.94 23.29
N ASP A 385 27.48 32.27 22.79
CA ASP A 385 27.20 32.37 21.38
C ASP A 385 27.31 33.85 20.94
N ASP A 386 28.21 34.15 19.99
CA ASP A 386 28.46 35.50 19.46
C ASP A 386 28.63 36.63 20.50
N GLY A 387 29.22 36.31 21.65
CA GLY A 387 29.44 37.26 22.75
C GLY A 387 28.22 37.48 23.64
N ARG A 388 27.17 36.67 23.46
CA ARG A 388 25.98 36.56 24.30
C ARG A 388 26.09 35.29 25.15
N ARG A 389 25.98 35.43 26.46
CA ARG A 389 25.93 34.27 27.36
C ARG A 389 24.54 33.63 27.30
N VAL A 390 24.48 32.33 27.06
CA VAL A 390 23.24 31.54 26.99
C VAL A 390 23.27 30.39 28.00
N TYR A 391 22.09 29.97 28.44
CA TYR A 391 21.90 28.77 29.24
C TYR A 391 21.16 27.73 28.41
N GLU A 392 21.83 26.61 28.17
CA GLU A 392 21.26 25.42 27.55
C GLU A 392 20.64 24.55 28.65
N ILE A 393 19.39 24.16 28.48
CA ILE A 393 18.63 23.39 29.46
C ILE A 393 17.91 22.24 28.74
N GLU A 394 18.26 21.02 29.12
CA GLU A 394 17.65 19.80 28.61
C GLU A 394 16.89 19.08 29.73
N PHE A 395 15.72 18.52 29.43
CA PHE A 395 15.01 17.62 30.34
C PHE A 395 14.03 16.70 29.61
N LYS A 396 13.69 15.57 30.23
CA LYS A 396 12.71 14.61 29.69
C LYS A 396 11.41 14.65 30.46
N TYR A 397 10.28 14.57 29.75
CA TYR A 397 8.96 14.44 30.36
C TYR A 397 7.94 13.80 29.40
N GLY A 398 7.26 12.76 29.87
CA GLY A 398 6.12 12.20 29.15
C GLY A 398 6.48 11.50 27.84
N GLY A 399 7.70 10.96 27.72
CA GLY A 399 8.20 10.34 26.48
C GLY A 399 8.74 11.34 25.46
N TYR A 400 9.02 12.57 25.90
CA TYR A 400 9.62 13.60 25.08
C TYR A 400 10.87 14.15 25.76
N GLU A 401 11.85 14.52 24.95
CA GLU A 401 12.99 15.35 25.30
C GLU A 401 12.67 16.81 24.97
N TYR A 402 13.17 17.72 25.80
CA TYR A 402 12.95 19.15 25.68
C TYR A 402 14.30 19.84 25.76
N ASP A 403 14.63 20.63 24.74
CA ASP A 403 15.84 21.45 24.68
C ASP A 403 15.45 22.94 24.65
N TYR A 404 16.21 23.76 25.36
CA TYR A 404 16.00 25.19 25.52
C TYR A 404 17.33 25.94 25.55
N GLU A 405 17.40 27.00 24.75
CA GLU A 405 18.42 28.03 24.91
C GLU A 405 17.81 29.32 25.45
N ILE A 406 18.38 29.82 26.55
CA ILE A 406 17.86 31.00 27.26
C ILE A 406 18.95 32.06 27.41
N ASP A 407 18.63 33.29 26.99
CA ASP A 407 19.49 34.46 27.17
C ASP A 407 19.77 34.69 28.68
N ALA A 408 21.05 34.62 29.08
CA ALA A 408 21.42 34.74 30.49
C ALA A 408 21.24 36.16 31.06
N ALA A 409 21.19 37.20 30.22
CA ALA A 409 21.03 38.58 30.65
C ALA A 409 19.57 38.95 30.95
N ASN A 410 18.60 38.36 30.23
CA ASN A 410 17.19 38.77 30.32
C ASN A 410 16.17 37.62 30.45
N GLY A 411 16.59 36.36 30.25
CA GLY A 411 15.71 35.19 30.34
C GLY A 411 14.79 34.96 29.14
N ALA A 412 15.03 35.64 28.02
CA ALA A 412 14.32 35.36 26.78
C ALA A 412 14.70 33.98 26.24
N ILE A 413 13.70 33.22 25.79
CA ILE A 413 13.91 31.96 25.09
C ILE A 413 14.38 32.28 23.67
N ILE A 414 15.53 31.73 23.30
CA ILE A 414 16.17 31.85 22.00
C ILE A 414 15.76 30.66 21.14
N LYS A 415 15.90 29.46 21.70
CA LYS A 415 15.49 28.19 21.10
C LYS A 415 14.58 27.43 22.07
N SER A 416 13.55 26.77 21.55
CA SER A 416 12.91 25.65 22.24
C SER A 416 12.54 24.55 21.27
N GLU A 417 12.81 23.31 21.64
CA GLU A 417 12.54 22.12 20.83
C GLU A 417 11.87 21.04 21.70
N LYS A 418 11.07 20.16 21.08
CA LYS A 418 10.33 19.11 21.77
C LYS A 418 10.17 17.88 20.88
N ASP A 419 10.97 16.87 21.17
CA ASP A 419 11.10 15.67 20.34
C ASP A 419 10.74 14.40 21.12
N LEU A 420 10.38 13.34 20.42
CA LEU A 420 10.18 12.02 21.00
C LEU A 420 11.49 11.48 21.58
N ASP A 421 11.40 10.91 22.79
CA ASP A 421 12.51 10.26 23.48
C ASP A 421 12.72 8.82 22.96
N ASP A 422 13.86 8.57 22.30
CA ASP A 422 14.23 7.32 21.60
C ASP A 422 14.52 6.10 22.50
#